data_AF-A0A972I0E5-F1
#
_entry.id   AF-A0A972I0E5-F1
#
_cell.length_a   1.000
_cell.length_b   1.000
_cell.length_c   1.000
_cell.angle_alpha   90.00
_cell.angle_beta   90.00
_cell.angle_gamma   90.00
#
_symmetry.space_group_name_H-M   'P 1'
#
loop_
_entity.id
_entity.type
_entity.pdbx_description
1 polymer ?
#
loop_
_entity_poly.entity_id
_entity_poly.type
_entity_poly.pdbx_seq_one_letter_code
_entity_poly.pdbx_strand_id
1 'polypeptide(L)'
;MKQLSKKSAKPAASGGAAKGSFKEKLSRFWSKTYNLLFHEDIYYRIGGYLIFGLLLFLVVWALFAFLIKKPGLLMDSFLVQKFGKNEVIRTIGPWGAKTFGETWNMFGKTYKVSEIFAVWGNVLVFTFKFFLNHLVFVLIFIFGLNLFKIGRWNMGAIYFVFYTILWGVVVGTNSQTYPVGNNLIIGPLILFARFGLWNWFSYLLLVISTAHFSWWAAPKWTEWAWEKKREFWPIAFTPDQKELFIYGLLFLLASSFAEARVFVHYNPPF
;
A
#
# COMPACT_ATOMS: atom_id res chain seq x y z
N MET A 1 14.48 0.89 -77.54
CA MET A 1 14.90 -0.47 -77.08
C MET A 1 14.66 -0.56 -75.58
N LYS A 2 13.81 -1.49 -75.14
CA LYS A 2 13.43 -1.73 -73.75
C LYS A 2 14.62 -2.30 -72.96
N GLN A 3 15.06 -1.64 -71.89
CA GLN A 3 15.93 -2.26 -70.89
C GLN A 3 15.07 -3.12 -69.95
N LEU A 4 15.44 -4.40 -69.88
CA LEU A 4 14.79 -5.43 -69.09
C LEU A 4 15.09 -5.23 -67.59
N SER A 5 14.02 -5.08 -66.81
CA SER A 5 13.99 -5.14 -65.36
C SER A 5 14.58 -6.46 -64.84
N LYS A 6 15.72 -6.37 -64.13
CA LYS A 6 16.27 -7.47 -63.33
C LYS A 6 15.57 -7.45 -61.97
N LYS A 7 14.62 -8.37 -61.79
CA LYS A 7 13.90 -8.61 -60.54
C LYS A 7 14.92 -9.08 -59.47
N SER A 8 15.26 -8.22 -58.51
CA SER A 8 16.05 -8.62 -57.35
C SER A 8 15.19 -9.48 -56.42
N ALA A 9 15.70 -10.64 -56.07
CA ALA A 9 15.05 -11.55 -55.14
C ALA A 9 14.94 -10.87 -53.76
N LYS A 10 13.71 -10.79 -53.26
CA LYS A 10 13.36 -10.36 -51.91
C LYS A 10 14.10 -11.27 -50.92
N PRO A 11 14.92 -10.77 -49.98
CA PRO A 11 15.44 -11.62 -48.92
C PRO A 11 14.26 -12.14 -48.12
N ALA A 12 14.19 -13.46 -48.00
CA ALA A 12 13.21 -14.15 -47.19
C ALA A 12 13.21 -13.51 -45.79
N ALA A 13 12.03 -13.08 -45.35
CA ALA A 13 11.82 -12.69 -43.97
C ALA A 13 12.27 -13.88 -43.09
N SER A 14 13.36 -13.71 -42.37
CA SER A 14 13.78 -14.62 -41.31
C SER A 14 12.72 -14.54 -40.21
N GLY A 15 11.66 -15.32 -40.35
CA GLY A 15 10.71 -15.66 -39.31
C GLY A 15 11.41 -16.46 -38.23
N GLY A 16 12.19 -15.78 -37.41
CA GLY A 16 12.84 -16.31 -36.22
C GLY A 16 12.23 -15.68 -34.98
N ALA A 17 10.93 -15.88 -34.75
CA ALA A 17 10.35 -15.59 -33.44
C ALA A 17 11.01 -16.54 -32.44
N ALA A 18 12.02 -16.05 -31.72
CA ALA A 18 12.80 -16.78 -30.75
C ALA A 18 11.88 -17.48 -29.73
N LYS A 19 11.65 -18.79 -29.92
CA LYS A 19 11.05 -19.69 -28.93
C LYS A 19 12.08 -19.95 -27.84
N GLY A 20 12.36 -18.93 -27.03
CA GLY A 20 13.12 -19.14 -25.78
C GLY A 20 12.36 -20.11 -24.87
N SER A 21 13.10 -21.02 -24.23
CA SER A 21 12.57 -21.95 -23.22
C SER A 21 11.79 -21.19 -22.13
N PHE A 22 10.77 -21.80 -21.53
CA PHE A 22 10.00 -21.20 -20.43
C PHE A 22 10.91 -20.66 -19.32
N LYS A 23 11.98 -21.39 -18.99
CA LYS A 23 13.00 -20.97 -18.02
C LYS A 23 13.70 -19.66 -18.41
N GLU A 24 14.03 -19.49 -19.68
CA GLU A 24 14.65 -18.25 -20.18
C GLU A 24 13.66 -17.08 -20.19
N LYS A 25 12.40 -17.33 -20.57
CA LYS A 25 11.36 -16.29 -20.52
C LYS A 25 11.13 -15.83 -19.09
N LEU A 26 11.06 -16.77 -18.14
CA LEU A 26 10.90 -16.49 -16.72
C LEU A 26 12.11 -15.75 -16.16
N SER A 27 13.33 -16.20 -16.47
CA SER A 27 14.56 -15.52 -16.05
C SER A 27 14.66 -14.08 -16.60
N ARG A 28 14.30 -13.88 -17.88
CA ARG A 28 14.26 -12.54 -18.49
C ARG A 28 13.20 -11.66 -17.85
N PHE A 29 12.03 -12.22 -17.55
CA PHE A 29 10.98 -11.50 -16.82
C PHE A 29 11.49 -11.04 -15.45
N TRP A 30 12.01 -11.94 -14.62
CA TRP A 30 12.54 -11.59 -13.29
C TRP A 30 13.67 -10.57 -13.35
N SER A 31 14.60 -10.69 -14.29
CA SER A 31 15.67 -9.72 -14.48
C SER A 31 15.13 -8.33 -14.86
N LYS A 32 14.19 -8.26 -15.80
CA LYS A 32 13.56 -6.99 -16.19
C LYS A 32 12.80 -6.36 -15.02
N THR A 33 11.97 -7.14 -14.33
CA THR A 33 11.21 -6.65 -13.19
C THR A 33 12.14 -6.20 -12.08
N TYR A 34 13.20 -6.94 -11.78
CA TYR A 34 14.18 -6.57 -10.74
C TYR A 34 14.85 -5.23 -11.04
N ASN A 35 15.16 -4.97 -12.32
CA ASN A 35 15.70 -3.68 -12.73
C ASN A 35 14.69 -2.53 -12.56
N LEU A 36 13.38 -2.80 -12.65
CA LEU A 36 12.35 -1.78 -12.38
C LEU A 36 12.41 -1.29 -10.92
N LEU A 37 12.69 -2.16 -9.94
CA LEU A 37 12.75 -1.78 -8.51
C LEU A 37 13.78 -0.68 -8.23
N PHE A 38 14.81 -0.59 -9.06
CA PHE A 38 15.93 0.34 -8.89
C PHE A 38 16.12 1.25 -10.10
N HIS A 39 15.06 1.41 -10.90
CA HIS A 39 15.07 2.30 -12.04
C HIS A 39 15.23 3.76 -11.59
N GLU A 40 15.87 4.60 -12.39
CA GLU A 40 16.08 6.01 -12.02
C GLU A 40 14.78 6.80 -12.02
N ASP A 41 13.97 6.61 -13.06
CA ASP A 41 12.62 7.15 -13.15
C ASP A 41 11.69 6.52 -12.09
N ILE A 42 10.96 7.40 -11.40
CA ILE A 42 10.12 7.05 -10.25
C ILE A 42 8.88 6.25 -10.64
N TYR A 43 8.32 6.46 -11.82
CA TYR A 43 7.10 5.79 -12.28
C TYR A 43 7.39 4.33 -12.63
N TYR A 44 8.55 4.04 -13.24
CA TYR A 44 8.99 2.66 -13.44
C TYR A 44 9.25 1.93 -12.12
N ARG A 45 9.77 2.63 -11.10
CA ARG A 45 9.92 2.09 -9.74
C ARG A 45 8.58 1.72 -9.12
N ILE A 46 7.54 2.55 -9.28
CA ILE A 46 6.18 2.20 -8.81
C ILE A 46 5.73 0.88 -9.43
N GLY A 47 5.89 0.72 -10.75
CA GLY A 47 5.57 -0.53 -11.45
C GLY A 47 6.34 -1.73 -10.90
N GLY A 48 7.65 -1.57 -10.65
CA GLY A 48 8.48 -2.61 -10.05
C GLY A 48 7.99 -3.04 -8.67
N TYR A 49 7.77 -2.08 -7.76
CA TYR A 49 7.29 -2.37 -6.40
C TYR A 49 5.90 -2.97 -6.39
N LEU A 50 5.00 -2.52 -7.28
CA LEU A 50 3.66 -3.08 -7.43
C LEU A 50 3.71 -4.56 -7.81
N ILE A 51 4.46 -4.90 -8.86
CA ILE A 51 4.56 -6.28 -9.36
C ILE A 51 5.17 -7.18 -8.28
N PHE A 52 6.32 -6.82 -7.73
CA PHE A 52 6.97 -7.64 -6.71
C PHE A 52 6.17 -7.74 -5.43
N GLY A 53 5.62 -6.62 -4.98
CA GLY A 53 4.86 -6.53 -3.76
C GLY A 53 3.57 -7.35 -3.81
N LEU A 54 2.81 -7.26 -4.91
CA LEU A 54 1.60 -8.09 -5.07
C LEU A 54 1.93 -9.56 -5.23
N LEU A 55 2.98 -9.92 -5.98
CA LEU A 55 3.41 -11.32 -6.08
C LEU A 55 3.83 -11.88 -4.72
N LEU A 56 4.62 -11.12 -3.95
CA LEU A 56 5.03 -11.51 -2.61
C LEU A 56 3.82 -11.67 -1.69
N PHE A 57 2.90 -10.69 -1.69
CA PHE A 57 1.65 -10.77 -0.94
C PHE A 57 0.86 -12.03 -1.28
N LEU A 58 0.65 -12.33 -2.57
CA LEU A 58 -0.11 -13.50 -3.03
C LEU A 58 0.55 -14.82 -2.62
N VAL A 59 1.87 -14.91 -2.73
CA VAL A 59 2.63 -16.11 -2.31
C VAL A 59 2.50 -16.33 -0.81
N VAL A 60 2.69 -15.28 0.00
CA VAL A 60 2.59 -15.38 1.46
C VAL A 60 1.14 -15.67 1.88
N TRP A 61 0.17 -14.97 1.29
CA TRP A 61 -1.25 -15.24 1.51
C TRP A 61 -1.59 -16.70 1.21
N ALA A 62 -1.20 -17.23 0.05
CA ALA A 62 -1.49 -18.61 -0.32
C ALA A 62 -0.83 -19.62 0.62
N LEU A 63 0.43 -19.37 1.02
CA LEU A 63 1.14 -20.19 2.01
C LEU A 63 0.36 -20.26 3.33
N PHE A 64 -0.11 -19.13 3.84
CA PHE A 64 -0.83 -19.10 5.12
C PHE A 64 -2.27 -19.63 5.02
N ALA A 65 -2.98 -19.32 3.94
CA ALA A 65 -4.35 -19.74 3.70
C ALA A 65 -4.48 -21.25 3.44
N PHE A 66 -3.55 -21.83 2.65
CA PHE A 66 -3.69 -23.21 2.19
C PHE A 66 -2.75 -24.20 2.90
N LEU A 67 -1.57 -23.78 3.35
CA LEU A 67 -0.58 -24.69 3.94
C LEU A 67 -0.51 -24.59 5.46
N ILE A 68 -0.35 -23.38 6.01
CA ILE A 68 -0.15 -23.20 7.46
C ILE A 68 -1.46 -23.31 8.24
N LYS A 69 -2.56 -22.74 7.73
CA LYS A 69 -3.92 -22.83 8.30
C LYS A 69 -3.99 -22.56 9.80
N LYS A 70 -3.40 -21.44 10.25
CA LYS A 70 -3.48 -20.97 11.64
C LYS A 70 -4.34 -19.71 11.73
N PRO A 71 -5.65 -19.83 11.99
CA PRO A 71 -6.54 -18.67 12.07
C PRO A 71 -6.13 -17.73 13.20
N GLY A 72 -6.28 -16.42 12.98
CA GLY A 72 -6.09 -15.39 14.02
C GLY A 72 -4.65 -15.19 14.49
N LEU A 73 -3.64 -15.72 13.79
CA LEU A 73 -2.23 -15.67 14.19
C LEU A 73 -1.70 -14.27 14.53
N LEU A 74 -2.22 -13.23 13.88
CA LEU A 74 -1.76 -11.84 14.04
C LEU A 74 -2.84 -10.90 14.61
N MET A 75 -3.92 -11.42 15.19
CA MET A 75 -5.01 -10.61 15.73
C MET A 75 -4.55 -9.59 16.78
N ASP A 76 -3.54 -9.96 17.58
CA ASP A 76 -3.00 -9.11 18.66
C ASP A 76 -1.77 -8.28 18.23
N SER A 77 -1.43 -8.28 16.95
CA SER A 77 -0.28 -7.53 16.44
C SER A 77 -0.61 -6.04 16.26
N PHE A 78 0.42 -5.18 16.30
CA PHE A 78 0.29 -3.75 15.96
C PHE A 78 -0.10 -3.46 14.50
N LEU A 79 -0.09 -4.48 13.63
CA LEU A 79 -0.62 -4.36 12.28
C LEU A 79 -2.16 -4.33 12.28
N VAL A 80 -2.77 -5.00 13.25
CA VAL A 80 -4.21 -5.22 13.36
C VAL A 80 -4.81 -4.34 14.46
N GLN A 81 -4.16 -4.31 15.62
CA GLN A 81 -4.53 -3.45 16.74
C GLN A 81 -3.91 -2.05 16.58
N LYS A 82 -4.73 -1.03 16.77
CA LYS A 82 -4.31 0.38 16.70
C LYS A 82 -4.00 0.92 18.08
N PHE A 83 -3.27 2.04 18.13
CA PHE A 83 -3.02 2.72 19.39
C PHE A 83 -4.33 3.18 20.05
N GLY A 84 -4.54 2.72 21.28
CA GLY A 84 -5.69 3.05 22.11
C GLY A 84 -6.99 2.34 21.71
N LYS A 85 -7.92 2.23 22.65
CA LYS A 85 -9.22 1.61 22.42
C LYS A 85 -10.04 2.39 21.39
N ASN A 86 -10.74 1.68 20.52
CA ASN A 86 -11.68 2.27 19.56
C ASN A 86 -13.08 2.12 20.12
N GLU A 87 -13.59 3.18 20.73
CA GLU A 87 -14.94 3.23 21.29
C GLU A 87 -15.72 4.37 20.62
N VAL A 88 -16.94 4.06 20.20
CA VAL A 88 -17.78 4.98 19.45
C VAL A 88 -18.24 6.13 20.35
N ILE A 89 -18.10 7.36 19.87
CA ILE A 89 -18.41 8.56 20.62
C ILE A 89 -19.91 8.86 20.48
N ARG A 90 -20.67 8.49 21.51
CA ARG A 90 -22.15 8.64 21.53
C ARG A 90 -22.64 10.08 21.67
N THR A 91 -21.77 11.01 22.10
CA THR A 91 -22.13 12.42 22.33
C THR A 91 -22.19 13.26 21.06
N ILE A 92 -21.60 12.80 19.94
CA ILE A 92 -21.56 13.54 18.67
C ILE A 92 -22.96 13.73 18.07
N GLY A 93 -23.81 12.71 18.13
CA GLY A 93 -25.19 12.79 17.63
C GLY A 93 -26.02 13.85 18.35
N PRO A 94 -26.14 13.76 19.70
CA PRO A 94 -26.83 14.78 20.49
C PRO A 94 -26.26 16.19 20.29
N TRP A 95 -24.94 16.34 20.16
CA TRP A 95 -24.32 17.62 19.83
C TRP A 95 -24.80 18.16 18.48
N GLY A 96 -24.80 17.32 17.44
CA GLY A 96 -25.27 17.70 16.11
C GLY A 96 -26.73 18.16 16.11
N ALA A 97 -27.61 17.41 16.78
CA ALA A 97 -29.02 17.78 16.90
C ALA A 97 -29.22 19.10 17.67
N LYS A 98 -28.45 19.32 18.74
CA LYS A 98 -28.49 20.58 19.50
C LYS A 98 -28.02 21.78 18.67
N THR A 99 -27.01 21.60 17.82
CA THR A 99 -26.41 22.69 17.04
C THR A 99 -27.15 22.99 15.74
N PHE A 100 -27.71 21.97 15.08
CA PHE A 100 -28.27 22.11 13.73
C PHE A 100 -29.78 21.79 13.63
N GLY A 101 -30.45 21.59 14.79
CA GLY A 101 -31.85 21.19 14.88
C GLY A 101 -32.05 19.67 14.85
N GLU A 102 -33.25 19.20 15.18
CA GLU A 102 -33.51 17.75 15.31
C GLU A 102 -33.60 17.03 13.97
N THR A 103 -34.13 17.71 12.95
CA THR A 103 -34.41 17.12 11.63
C THR A 103 -33.98 18.02 10.49
N TRP A 104 -33.45 17.41 9.43
CA TRP A 104 -33.19 18.06 8.15
C TRP A 104 -34.11 17.49 7.07
N ASN A 105 -34.75 18.37 6.31
CA ASN A 105 -35.53 17.99 5.14
C ASN A 105 -34.67 18.22 3.88
N MET A 106 -34.19 17.15 3.27
CA MET A 106 -33.41 17.20 2.03
C MET A 106 -34.06 16.30 0.99
N PHE A 107 -34.30 16.83 -0.22
CA PHE A 107 -34.89 16.08 -1.34
C PHE A 107 -36.21 15.36 -0.98
N GLY A 108 -37.07 16.02 -0.20
CA GLY A 108 -38.36 15.46 0.23
C GLY A 108 -38.28 14.35 1.29
N LYS A 109 -37.09 14.07 1.84
CA LYS A 109 -36.88 13.10 2.91
C LYS A 109 -36.47 13.81 4.20
N THR A 110 -37.08 13.42 5.31
CA THR A 110 -36.74 13.88 6.65
C THR A 110 -35.67 12.97 7.24
N TYR A 111 -34.54 13.56 7.62
CA TYR A 111 -33.44 12.87 8.26
C TYR A 111 -33.29 13.36 9.70
N LYS A 112 -33.07 12.43 10.63
CA LYS A 112 -32.66 12.78 12.00
C LYS A 112 -31.22 13.24 11.99
N VAL A 113 -31.01 14.50 12.40
CA VAL A 113 -29.68 15.11 12.45
C VAL A 113 -28.78 14.35 13.41
N SER A 114 -29.32 13.90 14.54
CA SER A 114 -28.57 13.11 15.53
C SER A 114 -27.95 11.85 14.94
N GLU A 115 -28.67 11.11 14.10
CA GLU A 115 -28.18 9.88 13.46
C GLU A 115 -27.10 10.18 12.42
N ILE A 116 -27.31 11.20 11.57
CA ILE A 116 -26.32 11.63 10.57
C ILE A 116 -25.01 12.03 11.25
N PHE A 117 -25.07 12.90 12.25
CA PHE A 117 -23.89 13.38 12.97
C PHE A 117 -23.24 12.27 13.78
N ALA A 118 -24.01 11.39 14.40
CA ALA A 118 -23.47 10.25 15.13
C ALA A 118 -22.64 9.35 14.20
N VAL A 119 -23.15 9.02 13.01
CA VAL A 119 -22.43 8.17 12.05
C VAL A 119 -21.25 8.92 11.44
N TRP A 120 -21.49 10.02 10.74
CA TRP A 120 -20.45 10.68 9.95
C TRP A 120 -19.43 11.42 10.81
N GLY A 121 -19.82 11.95 11.96
CA GLY A 121 -18.89 12.55 12.89
C GLY A 121 -17.95 11.51 13.51
N ASN A 122 -18.44 10.32 13.87
CA ASN A 122 -17.56 9.22 14.27
C ASN A 122 -16.65 8.78 13.12
N VAL A 123 -17.18 8.64 11.90
CA VAL A 123 -16.36 8.29 10.72
C VAL A 123 -15.23 9.29 10.54
N LEU A 124 -15.49 10.60 10.64
CA LEU A 124 -14.46 11.63 10.52
C LEU A 124 -13.42 11.53 11.65
N VAL A 125 -13.85 11.42 12.91
CA VAL A 125 -12.93 11.29 14.06
C VAL A 125 -12.05 10.05 13.91
N PHE A 126 -12.63 8.90 13.57
CA PHE A 126 -11.87 7.67 13.36
C PHE A 126 -10.96 7.74 12.12
N THR A 127 -11.37 8.44 11.07
CA THR A 127 -10.52 8.68 9.89
C THR A 127 -9.22 9.37 10.32
N PHE A 128 -9.32 10.46 11.09
CA PHE A 128 -8.14 11.16 11.60
C PHE A 128 -7.34 10.31 12.58
N LYS A 129 -7.99 9.59 13.51
CA LYS A 129 -7.31 8.69 14.44
C LYS A 129 -6.51 7.61 13.70
N PHE A 130 -7.11 6.99 12.70
CA PHE A 130 -6.50 5.92 11.91
C PHE A 130 -5.37 6.47 11.02
N PHE A 131 -5.57 7.63 10.42
CA PHE A 131 -4.56 8.32 9.65
C PHE A 131 -3.34 8.66 10.51
N LEU A 132 -3.54 9.25 11.70
CA LEU A 132 -2.45 9.57 12.63
C LEU A 132 -1.72 8.31 13.11
N ASN A 133 -2.45 7.23 13.42
CA ASN A 133 -1.86 5.94 13.74
C ASN A 133 -0.91 5.50 12.62
N HIS A 134 -1.37 5.47 11.37
CA HIS A 134 -0.52 5.09 10.25
C HIS A 134 0.62 6.08 10.00
N LEU A 135 0.40 7.38 10.22
CA LEU A 135 1.42 8.41 10.04
C LEU A 135 2.61 8.18 10.98
N VAL A 136 2.37 7.72 12.22
CA VAL A 136 3.45 7.32 13.14
C VAL A 136 4.31 6.22 12.53
N PHE A 137 3.70 5.15 12.00
CA PHE A 137 4.45 4.07 11.35
C PHE A 137 5.19 4.54 10.10
N VAL A 138 4.56 5.40 9.31
CA VAL A 138 5.19 6.00 8.12
C VAL A 138 6.43 6.81 8.52
N LEU A 139 6.33 7.70 9.50
CA LEU A 139 7.44 8.55 9.93
C LEU A 139 8.61 7.72 10.49
N ILE A 140 8.32 6.71 11.31
CA ILE A 140 9.35 5.89 11.95
C ILE A 140 9.95 4.90 10.96
N PHE A 141 9.12 4.07 10.31
CA PHE A 141 9.57 2.91 9.56
C PHE A 141 9.75 3.15 8.06
N ILE A 142 9.13 4.19 7.50
CA ILE A 142 9.39 4.54 6.09
C ILE A 142 10.43 5.64 6.05
N PHE A 143 10.15 6.80 6.65
CA PHE A 143 11.03 7.97 6.53
C PHE A 143 12.31 7.74 7.31
N GLY A 144 12.20 7.38 8.60
CA GLY A 144 13.35 7.10 9.45
C GLY A 144 14.26 6.03 8.87
N LEU A 145 13.71 4.92 8.37
CA LEU A 145 14.50 3.86 7.76
C LEU A 145 15.03 4.22 6.36
N ASN A 146 14.35 5.04 5.57
CA ASN A 146 14.88 5.51 4.28
C ASN A 146 16.09 6.46 4.42
N LEU A 147 16.40 6.93 5.63
CA LEU A 147 17.67 7.58 5.93
C LEU A 147 18.86 6.60 5.88
N PHE A 148 18.63 5.30 5.87
CA PHE A 148 19.68 4.28 5.86
C PHE A 148 19.60 3.44 4.59
N LYS A 149 20.75 3.21 3.96
CA LYS A 149 20.87 2.45 2.72
C LYS A 149 21.96 1.39 2.81
N ILE A 150 21.70 0.21 2.26
CA ILE A 150 22.70 -0.85 2.11
C ILE A 150 22.71 -1.29 0.64
N GLY A 151 23.84 -1.05 -0.04
CA GLY A 151 23.95 -1.26 -1.48
C GLY A 151 22.89 -0.48 -2.26
N ARG A 152 21.98 -1.18 -2.95
CA ARG A 152 20.87 -0.57 -3.69
C ARG A 152 19.58 -0.42 -2.88
N TRP A 153 19.50 -1.03 -1.70
CA TRP A 153 18.29 -1.11 -0.88
C TRP A 153 18.26 -0.04 0.20
N ASN A 154 17.16 0.71 0.29
CA ASN A 154 16.89 1.52 1.47
C ASN A 154 16.21 0.67 2.54
N MET A 155 16.48 0.93 3.82
CA MET A 155 15.87 0.16 4.90
C MET A 155 14.35 0.32 4.94
N GLY A 156 13.78 1.44 4.47
CA GLY A 156 12.34 1.59 4.32
C GLY A 156 11.73 0.67 3.24
N ALA A 157 12.48 0.35 2.18
CA ALA A 157 12.05 -0.65 1.19
C ALA A 157 12.05 -2.08 1.77
N ILE A 158 13.03 -2.39 2.62
CA ILE A 158 13.07 -3.67 3.34
C ILE A 158 11.91 -3.77 4.33
N TYR A 159 11.62 -2.69 5.06
CA TYR A 159 10.42 -2.60 5.89
C TYR A 159 9.15 -2.82 5.07
N PHE A 160 9.05 -2.22 3.88
CA PHE A 160 7.89 -2.42 3.01
C PHE A 160 7.71 -3.88 2.57
N VAL A 161 8.81 -4.58 2.28
CA VAL A 161 8.80 -6.03 2.01
C VAL A 161 8.27 -6.78 3.23
N PHE A 162 8.80 -6.50 4.42
CA PHE A 162 8.33 -7.12 5.66
C PHE A 162 6.85 -6.83 5.93
N TYR A 163 6.42 -5.59 5.77
CA TYR A 163 5.03 -5.14 5.90
C TYR A 163 4.10 -5.87 4.91
N THR A 164 4.56 -6.09 3.68
CA THR A 164 3.83 -6.86 2.65
C THR A 164 3.66 -8.32 3.07
N ILE A 165 4.71 -8.93 3.62
CA ILE A 165 4.64 -10.29 4.18
C ILE A 165 3.60 -10.33 5.31
N LEU A 166 3.67 -9.40 6.26
CA LEU A 166 2.72 -9.36 7.38
C LEU A 166 1.28 -9.20 6.90
N TRP A 167 1.01 -8.38 5.89
CA TRP A 167 -0.32 -8.31 5.26
C TRP A 167 -0.76 -9.63 4.65
N GLY A 168 0.14 -10.32 3.93
CA GLY A 168 -0.13 -11.66 3.40
C GLY A 168 -0.49 -12.65 4.51
N VAL A 169 0.21 -12.59 5.64
CA VAL A 169 -0.09 -13.41 6.83
C VAL A 169 -1.46 -13.03 7.42
N VAL A 170 -1.74 -11.74 7.63
CA VAL A 170 -3.02 -11.27 8.20
C VAL A 170 -4.19 -11.74 7.35
N VAL A 171 -4.11 -11.57 6.04
CA VAL A 171 -5.18 -11.98 5.12
C VAL A 171 -5.26 -13.51 5.02
N GLY A 172 -4.13 -14.21 4.97
CA GLY A 172 -4.11 -15.67 4.87
C GLY A 172 -4.54 -16.41 6.15
N THR A 173 -4.48 -15.73 7.29
CA THR A 173 -4.89 -16.27 8.60
C THR A 173 -6.21 -15.70 9.09
N ASN A 174 -6.89 -14.88 8.31
CA ASN A 174 -8.13 -14.21 8.71
C ASN A 174 -7.99 -13.39 9.99
N SER A 175 -6.80 -12.82 10.22
CA SER A 175 -6.49 -12.01 11.41
C SER A 175 -6.96 -10.56 11.28
N GLN A 176 -8.04 -10.31 10.53
CA GLN A 176 -8.56 -8.97 10.32
C GLN A 176 -9.56 -8.61 11.42
N THR A 177 -9.57 -7.34 11.85
CA THR A 177 -10.46 -6.84 12.90
C THR A 177 -11.95 -6.87 12.54
N TYR A 178 -12.29 -7.00 11.26
CA TYR A 178 -13.66 -6.93 10.77
C TYR A 178 -14.14 -8.29 10.22
N PRO A 179 -15.44 -8.59 10.30
CA PRO A 179 -15.98 -9.85 9.81
C PRO A 179 -15.71 -10.07 8.32
N VAL A 180 -15.14 -11.23 7.98
CA VAL A 180 -14.83 -11.64 6.60
C VAL A 180 -16.00 -12.35 5.89
N GLY A 181 -17.11 -12.57 6.59
CA GLY A 181 -18.26 -13.34 6.08
C GLY A 181 -18.02 -14.85 6.05
N ASN A 182 -18.89 -15.58 5.34
CA ASN A 182 -18.88 -17.06 5.34
C ASN A 182 -17.73 -17.66 4.52
N ASN A 183 -17.20 -16.93 3.54
CA ASN A 183 -16.09 -17.40 2.72
C ASN A 183 -14.75 -16.99 3.34
N LEU A 184 -14.16 -17.89 4.11
CA LEU A 184 -12.91 -17.69 4.83
C LEU A 184 -11.65 -17.57 3.95
N ILE A 185 -11.77 -17.71 2.63
CA ILE A 185 -10.66 -17.57 1.67
C ILE A 185 -10.78 -16.25 0.92
N ILE A 186 -11.96 -15.95 0.39
CA ILE A 186 -12.21 -14.76 -0.45
C ILE A 186 -12.59 -13.55 0.39
N GLY A 187 -13.35 -13.73 1.46
CA GLY A 187 -13.77 -12.66 2.36
C GLY A 187 -12.63 -11.77 2.85
N PRO A 188 -11.52 -12.33 3.34
CA PRO A 188 -10.36 -11.56 3.77
C PRO A 188 -9.69 -10.77 2.65
N LEU A 189 -9.65 -11.33 1.44
CA LEU A 189 -9.14 -10.63 0.25
C LEU A 189 -10.02 -9.44 -0.13
N ILE A 190 -11.34 -9.57 0.01
CA ILE A 190 -12.28 -8.46 -0.24
C ILE A 190 -12.04 -7.33 0.78
N LEU A 191 -11.89 -7.65 2.07
CA LEU A 191 -11.57 -6.64 3.08
C LEU A 191 -10.22 -5.97 2.82
N PHE A 192 -9.21 -6.76 2.42
CA PHE A 192 -7.92 -6.21 1.99
C PHE A 192 -8.10 -5.26 0.81
N ALA A 193 -8.80 -5.67 -0.26
CA ALA A 193 -9.07 -4.81 -1.41
C ALA A 193 -9.82 -3.52 -1.03
N ARG A 194 -10.72 -3.58 -0.05
CA ARG A 194 -11.57 -2.44 0.37
C ARG A 194 -10.79 -1.32 1.05
N PHE A 195 -9.81 -1.62 1.90
CA PHE A 195 -9.02 -0.59 2.58
C PHE A 195 -7.54 -0.94 2.75
N GLY A 196 -7.20 -2.22 2.99
CA GLY A 196 -5.83 -2.67 3.20
C GLY A 196 -4.91 -2.46 2.00
N LEU A 197 -5.41 -2.69 0.77
CA LEU A 197 -4.69 -2.48 -0.48
C LEU A 197 -4.37 -0.99 -0.70
N TRP A 198 -5.30 -0.10 -0.33
CA TRP A 198 -5.09 1.35 -0.40
C TRP A 198 -4.03 1.82 0.60
N ASN A 199 -4.05 1.26 1.82
CA ASN A 199 -3.03 1.52 2.82
C ASN A 199 -1.65 0.99 2.37
N TRP A 200 -1.62 -0.24 1.89
CA TRP A 200 -0.42 -0.88 1.34
C TRP A 200 0.16 -0.09 0.17
N PHE A 201 -0.69 0.35 -0.76
CA PHE A 201 -0.28 1.16 -1.90
C PHE A 201 0.21 2.54 -1.46
N SER A 202 -0.42 3.17 -0.48
CA SER A 202 0.08 4.42 0.12
C SER A 202 1.50 4.26 0.66
N TYR A 203 1.78 3.18 1.41
CA TYR A 203 3.10 2.92 1.97
C TYR A 203 4.14 2.73 0.87
N LEU A 204 3.77 2.05 -0.22
CA LEU A 204 4.61 1.92 -1.41
C LEU A 204 5.00 3.29 -1.98
N LEU A 205 4.03 4.19 -2.18
CA LEU A 205 4.27 5.52 -2.73
C LEU A 205 5.18 6.36 -1.82
N LEU A 206 4.96 6.28 -0.50
CA LEU A 206 5.76 6.98 0.51
C LEU A 206 7.19 6.44 0.58
N VAL A 207 7.40 5.14 0.44
CA VAL A 207 8.73 4.52 0.38
C VAL A 207 9.49 4.99 -0.85
N ILE A 208 8.84 5.00 -2.02
CA ILE A 208 9.49 5.36 -3.29
C ILE A 208 9.81 6.85 -3.32
N SER A 209 8.86 7.70 -2.92
CA SER A 209 9.04 9.17 -2.91
C SER A 209 10.12 9.66 -1.95
N THR A 210 10.45 8.87 -0.91
CA THR A 210 11.49 9.20 0.07
C THR A 210 12.76 8.36 -0.07
N ALA A 211 12.86 7.52 -1.11
CA ALA A 211 13.99 6.62 -1.31
C ALA A 211 15.35 7.32 -1.53
N HIS A 212 15.36 8.60 -1.87
CA HIS A 212 16.60 9.38 -2.04
C HIS A 212 17.11 10.00 -0.73
N PHE A 213 16.41 9.78 0.39
CA PHE A 213 16.73 10.42 1.67
C PHE A 213 18.00 9.89 2.36
N SER A 214 18.74 8.98 1.72
CA SER A 214 19.86 8.26 2.32
C SER A 214 20.87 9.20 3.00
N TRP A 215 20.87 9.20 4.33
CA TRP A 215 21.78 9.94 5.18
C TRP A 215 23.07 9.14 5.42
N TRP A 216 22.90 7.86 5.75
CA TRP A 216 23.97 6.90 5.95
C TRP A 216 23.84 5.75 4.95
N ALA A 217 24.98 5.28 4.44
CA ALA A 217 25.02 4.17 3.52
C ALA A 217 26.16 3.21 3.83
N ALA A 218 25.87 1.91 3.75
CA ALA A 218 26.89 0.86 3.71
C ALA A 218 26.95 0.25 2.29
N PRO A 219 28.15 -0.13 1.80
CA PRO A 219 28.29 -0.68 0.45
C PRO A 219 27.66 -2.07 0.32
N LYS A 220 27.78 -2.92 1.34
CA LYS A 220 27.27 -4.30 1.36
C LYS A 220 26.73 -4.68 2.73
N TRP A 221 25.90 -5.73 2.77
CA TRP A 221 25.35 -6.29 4.01
C TRP A 221 26.40 -6.92 4.94
N THR A 222 27.49 -7.40 4.37
CA THR A 222 28.60 -8.03 5.10
C THR A 222 29.58 -7.00 5.65
N GLU A 223 29.63 -5.83 5.03
CA GLU A 223 30.56 -4.75 5.37
C GLU A 223 29.77 -3.67 6.13
N TRP A 224 29.82 -3.70 7.46
CA TRP A 224 29.13 -2.74 8.34
C TRP A 224 29.84 -1.37 8.40
N ALA A 225 30.52 -0.98 7.31
CA ALA A 225 31.19 0.29 7.16
C ALA A 225 30.17 1.36 6.72
N TRP A 226 29.53 2.00 7.69
CA TRP A 226 28.56 3.07 7.43
C TRP A 226 29.27 4.38 7.12
N GLU A 227 28.97 4.93 5.93
CA GLU A 227 29.47 6.21 5.48
C GLU A 227 28.34 7.24 5.42
N LYS A 228 28.62 8.45 5.91
CA LYS A 228 27.70 9.57 5.83
C LYS A 228 27.71 10.13 4.39
N LYS A 229 26.59 10.07 3.69
CA LYS A 229 26.48 10.51 2.28
C LYS A 229 26.01 11.94 2.10
N ARG A 230 25.29 12.49 3.07
CA ARG A 230 24.76 13.86 3.02
C ARG A 230 24.55 14.44 4.42
N GLU A 231 24.15 15.70 4.47
CA GLU A 231 23.59 16.30 5.69
C GLU A 231 22.17 15.79 5.94
N PHE A 232 21.76 15.75 7.21
CA PHE A 232 20.42 15.29 7.60
C PHE A 232 19.32 16.18 7.01
N TRP A 233 19.61 17.49 6.89
CA TRP A 233 18.71 18.53 6.41
C TRP A 233 19.53 19.60 5.67
N PRO A 234 18.99 20.31 4.65
CA PRO A 234 17.65 20.20 4.08
C PRO A 234 17.47 19.00 3.14
N ILE A 235 16.26 18.45 3.15
CA ILE A 235 15.84 17.42 2.21
C ILE A 235 15.00 18.06 1.11
N ALA A 236 15.54 18.11 -0.10
CA ALA A 236 14.80 18.57 -1.28
C ALA A 236 14.07 17.40 -1.97
N PHE A 237 12.85 17.65 -2.41
CA PHE A 237 12.10 16.78 -3.30
C PHE A 237 12.17 17.31 -4.73
N THR A 238 12.27 16.42 -5.72
CA THR A 238 11.91 16.78 -7.10
C THR A 238 10.39 16.94 -7.23
N PRO A 239 9.89 17.62 -8.28
CA PRO A 239 8.45 17.74 -8.52
C PRO A 239 7.72 16.38 -8.49
N ASP A 240 8.20 15.38 -9.23
CA ASP A 240 7.60 14.04 -9.29
C ASP A 240 7.59 13.33 -7.93
N GLN A 241 8.67 13.48 -7.15
CA GLN A 241 8.74 12.90 -5.81
C GLN A 241 7.75 13.58 -4.87
N LYS A 242 7.59 14.91 -4.96
CA LYS A 242 6.65 15.68 -4.15
C LYS A 242 5.21 15.30 -4.49
N GLU A 243 4.87 15.16 -5.77
CA GLU A 243 3.55 14.67 -6.19
C GLU A 243 3.28 13.29 -5.63
N LEU A 244 4.22 12.35 -5.80
CA LEU A 244 4.04 10.98 -5.33
C LEU A 244 3.91 10.89 -3.81
N PHE A 245 4.65 11.74 -3.10
CA PHE A 245 4.55 11.89 -1.66
C PHE A 245 3.16 12.35 -1.22
N ILE A 246 2.64 13.40 -1.85
CA ILE A 246 1.30 13.94 -1.58
C ILE A 246 0.25 12.88 -1.89
N TYR A 247 0.36 12.20 -3.04
CA TYR A 247 -0.54 11.10 -3.38
C TYR A 247 -0.46 9.97 -2.34
N GLY A 248 0.73 9.58 -1.89
CA GLY A 248 0.90 8.63 -0.80
C GLY A 248 0.10 9.02 0.45
N LEU A 249 0.17 10.27 0.89
CA LEU A 249 -0.60 10.77 2.04
C LEU A 249 -2.11 10.81 1.78
N LEU A 250 -2.54 11.21 0.58
CA LEU A 250 -3.96 11.23 0.21
C LEU A 250 -4.56 9.82 0.15
N PHE A 251 -3.84 8.85 -0.42
CA PHE A 251 -4.23 7.45 -0.41
C PHE A 251 -4.28 6.90 1.02
N LEU A 252 -3.39 7.34 1.91
CA LEU A 252 -3.43 6.95 3.32
C LEU A 252 -4.68 7.47 4.02
N LEU A 253 -5.04 8.73 3.77
CA LEU A 253 -6.24 9.35 4.30
C LEU A 253 -7.50 8.68 3.76
N ALA A 254 -7.55 8.41 2.45
CA ALA A 254 -8.66 7.71 1.81
C ALA A 254 -8.84 6.28 2.35
N SER A 255 -7.73 5.56 2.54
CA SER A 255 -7.75 4.23 3.19
C SER A 255 -8.26 4.31 4.62
N SER A 256 -7.78 5.28 5.41
CA SER A 256 -8.21 5.50 6.79
C SER A 256 -9.71 5.83 6.87
N PHE A 257 -10.23 6.59 5.90
CA PHE A 257 -11.66 6.86 5.77
C PHE A 257 -12.46 5.62 5.42
N ALA A 258 -12.00 4.82 4.45
CA ALA A 258 -12.64 3.56 4.08
C ALA A 258 -12.72 2.60 5.28
N GLU A 259 -11.64 2.51 6.05
CA GLU A 259 -11.61 1.68 7.25
C GLU A 259 -12.51 2.23 8.37
N ALA A 260 -12.49 3.55 8.63
CA ALA A 260 -13.36 4.19 9.62
C ALA A 260 -14.85 3.95 9.32
N ARG A 261 -15.23 3.98 8.04
CA ARG A 261 -16.60 3.63 7.61
C ARG A 261 -16.97 2.19 7.93
N VAL A 262 -16.04 1.25 7.72
CA VAL A 262 -16.24 -0.16 8.09
C VAL A 262 -16.39 -0.29 9.60
N PHE A 263 -15.53 0.38 10.37
CA PHE A 263 -15.58 0.37 11.83
C PHE A 263 -16.94 0.85 12.37
N VAL A 264 -17.39 2.04 11.95
CA VAL A 264 -18.67 2.62 12.41
C VAL A 264 -19.86 1.80 11.93
N HIS A 265 -19.78 1.18 10.76
CA HIS A 265 -20.85 0.30 10.27
C HIS A 265 -21.05 -0.93 11.19
N TYR A 266 -19.97 -1.53 11.66
CA TYR A 266 -20.03 -2.67 12.58
C TYR A 266 -20.17 -2.29 14.06
N ASN A 267 -20.02 -1.00 14.39
CA ASN A 267 -20.17 -0.47 15.74
C ASN A 267 -21.07 0.78 15.66
N PRO A 268 -22.40 0.61 15.50
CA PRO A 268 -23.30 1.74 15.37
C PRO A 268 -23.30 2.61 16.65
N PRO A 269 -23.41 3.94 16.52
CA PRO A 269 -23.36 4.88 17.64
C PRO A 269 -24.67 4.99 18.44
N PHE A 270 -25.70 4.21 18.12
CA PHE A 270 -27.06 4.27 18.67
C PHE A 270 -27.53 2.89 19.13
#